data_AF-A0A521S7D9-F1
#
_entry.id   AF-A0A521S7D9-F1
#
_cell.length_a   1.000
_cell.length_b   1.000
_cell.length_c   1.000
_cell.angle_alpha   90.00
_cell.angle_beta   90.00
_cell.angle_gamma   90.00
#
_symmetry.space_group_name_H-M   'P 1'
#
loop_
_entity.id
_entity.type
_entity.pdbx_description
1 polymer ?
#
loop_
_entity_poly.entity_id
_entity_poly.type
_entity_poly.pdbx_seq_one_letter_code
_entity_poly.pdbx_strand_id
1 'polypeptide(L)'
;MARLPKELTLGEWMAFERVIVASNMTAEEVKNIVEDPSLFGQMLESYRSFRDSNPFALPVEELINRFRIANEEEGWGYGEETFDALAKSAPELPKGRQTFLTLRIRKGEGEKGVEQTFEMHANRIERVRGFLTRRLDCLKSGKNRLMGHDTDNHKPTVEWAVVDYAKYSTMWYTFTDESLTIVWLYHEHIGHNADHPALQLGGYKLDAEPGEFEKYGHFP
;
A
#
# COMPACT_ATOMS: atom_id res chain seq x y z
N MET A 1 8.48 39.18 -16.27
CA MET A 1 8.67 38.05 -17.20
C MET A 1 9.08 36.83 -16.39
N ALA A 2 8.19 35.85 -16.25
CA ALA A 2 8.57 34.55 -15.70
C ALA A 2 9.49 33.86 -16.70
N ARG A 3 10.74 33.60 -16.32
CA ARG A 3 11.66 32.78 -17.12
C ARG A 3 11.13 31.34 -17.08
N LEU A 4 10.96 30.73 -18.25
CA LEU A 4 10.75 29.28 -18.36
C LEU A 4 11.83 28.56 -17.53
N PRO A 5 11.50 27.52 -16.75
CA PRO A 5 12.50 26.74 -16.03
C PRO A 5 13.53 26.16 -17.02
N LYS A 6 14.75 25.94 -16.54
CA LYS A 6 15.88 25.37 -17.30
C LYS A 6 15.44 24.21 -18.19
N GLU A 7 16.04 24.13 -19.38
CA GLU A 7 15.82 23.07 -20.38
C GLU A 7 15.68 21.70 -19.72
N LEU A 8 14.57 21.01 -20.02
CA LEU A 8 14.33 19.64 -19.55
C LEU A 8 15.47 18.74 -20.03
N THR A 9 15.92 17.83 -19.17
CA THR A 9 16.86 16.78 -19.56
C THR A 9 16.21 15.85 -20.59
N LEU A 10 17.02 15.11 -21.37
CA LEU A 10 16.52 14.12 -22.33
C LEU A 10 15.55 13.11 -21.68
N GLY A 11 15.84 12.68 -20.44
CA GLY A 11 14.98 11.74 -19.70
C GLY A 11 13.63 12.35 -19.32
N GLU A 12 13.60 13.63 -18.94
CA GLU A 12 12.37 14.36 -18.63
C GLU A 12 11.54 14.63 -19.90
N TRP A 13 12.20 14.92 -21.03
CA TRP A 13 11.54 15.03 -22.34
C TRP A 13 10.89 13.73 -22.78
N MET A 14 11.59 12.59 -22.67
CA MET A 14 11.02 11.29 -23.00
C MET A 14 9.87 10.90 -22.07
N ALA A 15 9.93 11.30 -20.78
CA ALA A 15 8.82 11.08 -19.85
C ALA A 15 7.61 11.94 -20.21
N PHE A 16 7.82 13.20 -20.56
CA PHE A 16 6.77 14.10 -21.03
C PHE A 16 6.11 13.58 -22.32
N GLU A 17 6.91 13.18 -23.31
CA GLU A 17 6.43 12.61 -24.58
C GLU A 17 5.56 11.37 -24.34
N ARG A 18 5.99 10.45 -23.46
CA ARG A 18 5.18 9.27 -23.08
C ARG A 18 3.81 9.65 -22.50
N VAL A 19 3.75 10.67 -21.66
CA VAL A 19 2.49 11.13 -21.06
C VAL A 19 1.57 11.73 -22.13
N ILE A 20 2.10 12.56 -23.02
CA ILE A 20 1.34 13.15 -24.12
C ILE A 20 0.79 12.07 -25.06
N VAL A 21 1.63 11.11 -25.46
CA VAL A 21 1.20 9.98 -26.30
C VAL A 21 0.11 9.15 -25.60
N ALA A 22 0.28 8.85 -24.30
CA ALA A 22 -0.70 8.08 -23.53
C ALA A 22 -2.03 8.83 -23.31
N SER A 23 -2.03 10.16 -23.37
CA SER A 23 -3.22 11.00 -23.17
C SER A 23 -4.14 11.08 -24.40
N ASN A 24 -3.75 10.50 -25.54
CA ASN A 24 -4.45 10.62 -26.83
C ASN A 24 -4.71 12.07 -27.28
N MET A 25 -3.95 13.03 -26.78
CA MET A 25 -4.04 14.43 -27.20
C MET A 25 -3.34 14.63 -28.54
N THR A 26 -3.97 15.41 -29.42
CA THR A 26 -3.37 15.87 -30.67
C THR A 26 -2.31 16.96 -30.40
N ALA A 27 -1.38 17.13 -31.34
CA ALA A 27 -0.38 18.21 -31.26
C ALA A 27 -1.03 19.61 -31.21
N GLU A 28 -2.18 19.78 -31.86
CA GLU A 28 -2.95 21.03 -31.87
C GLU A 28 -3.61 21.31 -30.51
N GLU A 29 -4.16 20.29 -29.84
CA GLU A 29 -4.70 20.43 -28.48
C GLU A 29 -3.61 20.77 -27.45
N VAL A 30 -2.46 20.10 -27.54
CA VAL A 30 -1.30 20.41 -26.66
C VAL A 30 -0.83 21.85 -26.90
N LYS A 31 -0.73 22.28 -28.16
CA LYS A 31 -0.36 23.65 -28.51
C LYS A 31 -1.35 24.67 -27.95
N ASN A 32 -2.66 24.44 -28.12
CA ASN A 32 -3.70 25.33 -27.63
C ASN A 32 -3.68 25.48 -26.11
N ILE A 33 -3.39 24.40 -25.37
CA ILE A 33 -3.27 24.43 -23.90
C ILE A 33 -2.01 25.18 -23.46
N VAL A 34 -0.88 25.04 -24.17
CA VAL A 34 0.38 25.70 -23.81
C VAL A 34 0.38 27.20 -24.18
N GLU A 35 -0.31 27.57 -25.27
CA GLU A 35 -0.40 28.95 -25.75
C GLU A 35 -1.46 29.78 -25.02
N ASP A 36 -2.43 29.16 -24.34
CA ASP A 36 -3.44 29.83 -23.49
C ASP A 36 -3.04 29.79 -22.00
N PRO A 37 -2.61 30.91 -21.41
CA PRO A 37 -2.21 30.96 -20.00
C PRO A 37 -3.32 30.59 -19.00
N SER A 38 -4.59 30.79 -19.36
CA SER A 38 -5.74 30.44 -18.53
C SER A 38 -5.92 28.93 -18.49
N LEU A 39 -5.90 28.27 -19.66
CA LEU A 39 -6.01 26.81 -19.75
C LEU A 39 -4.81 26.13 -19.10
N PHE A 40 -3.61 26.63 -19.33
CA PHE A 40 -2.41 26.12 -18.67
C PHE A 40 -2.48 26.29 -17.15
N GLY A 41 -2.99 27.43 -16.67
CA GLY A 41 -3.25 27.69 -15.25
C GLY A 41 -4.22 26.68 -14.63
N GLN A 42 -5.35 26.42 -15.29
CA GLN A 42 -6.34 25.44 -14.86
C GLN A 42 -5.78 24.02 -14.85
N MET A 43 -4.96 23.65 -15.84
CA MET A 43 -4.28 22.36 -15.88
C MET A 43 -3.30 22.20 -14.72
N LEU A 44 -2.53 23.25 -14.40
CA LEU A 44 -1.61 23.24 -13.25
C LEU A 44 -2.34 23.16 -11.91
N GLU A 45 -3.44 23.89 -11.75
CA GLU A 45 -4.26 23.84 -10.53
C GLU A 45 -4.93 22.47 -10.36
N SER A 46 -5.47 21.91 -11.45
CA SER A 46 -6.02 20.57 -11.48
C SER A 46 -4.95 19.53 -11.15
N TYR A 47 -3.75 19.65 -11.72
CA TYR A 47 -2.63 18.77 -11.40
C TYR A 47 -2.22 18.87 -9.92
N ARG A 48 -2.10 20.08 -9.37
CA ARG A 48 -1.74 20.29 -7.95
C ARG A 48 -2.81 19.69 -7.04
N SER A 49 -4.08 19.98 -7.31
CA SER A 49 -5.21 19.43 -6.55
C SER A 49 -5.26 17.90 -6.63
N PHE A 50 -5.04 17.35 -7.83
CA PHE A 50 -5.00 15.91 -8.06
C PHE A 50 -3.79 15.23 -7.38
N ARG A 51 -2.61 15.86 -7.42
CA ARG A 51 -1.37 15.38 -6.81
C ARG A 51 -1.43 15.42 -5.29
N ASP A 52 -1.99 16.50 -4.75
CA ASP A 52 -2.04 16.74 -3.31
C ASP A 52 -3.25 16.04 -2.66
N SER A 53 -4.20 15.55 -3.45
CA SER A 53 -5.27 14.65 -2.97
C SER A 53 -4.73 13.26 -2.61
N ASN A 54 -5.21 12.71 -1.49
CA ASN A 54 -4.99 11.33 -1.11
C ASN A 54 -6.35 10.61 -1.08
N PRO A 55 -6.67 9.76 -2.08
CA PRO A 55 -7.95 9.04 -2.12
C PRO A 55 -8.08 7.97 -1.01
N PHE A 56 -6.99 7.67 -0.30
CA PHE A 56 -6.92 6.72 0.82
C PHE A 56 -6.76 7.43 2.17
N ALA A 57 -7.03 8.75 2.24
CA ALA A 57 -7.03 9.45 3.52
C ALA A 57 -8.27 9.04 4.33
N LEU A 58 -8.08 8.09 5.25
CA LEU A 58 -9.05 7.78 6.30
C LEU A 58 -8.71 8.60 7.56
N PRO A 59 -9.71 9.13 8.28
CA PRO A 59 -9.48 9.75 9.59
C PRO A 59 -8.80 8.78 10.56
N VAL A 60 -7.98 9.33 11.46
CA VAL A 60 -7.28 8.55 12.49
C VAL A 60 -8.27 7.77 13.35
N GLU A 61 -9.39 8.40 13.71
CA GLU A 61 -10.45 7.82 14.52
C GLU A 61 -11.08 6.61 13.82
N GLU A 62 -11.24 6.67 12.50
CA GLU A 62 -11.76 5.57 11.70
C GLU A 62 -10.78 4.40 11.66
N LEU A 63 -9.48 4.67 11.50
CA LEU A 63 -8.44 3.63 11.52
C LEU A 63 -8.36 2.93 12.89
N ILE A 64 -8.41 3.70 13.98
CA ILE A 64 -8.44 3.15 15.34
C ILE A 64 -9.72 2.35 15.57
N ASN A 65 -10.88 2.84 15.11
CA ASN A 65 -12.14 2.13 15.25
C ASN A 65 -12.12 0.79 14.50
N ARG A 66 -11.63 0.76 13.25
CA ARG A 66 -11.46 -0.48 12.48
C ARG A 66 -10.52 -1.45 13.19
N PHE A 67 -9.44 -0.95 13.80
CA PHE A 67 -8.53 -1.78 14.59
C PHE A 67 -9.18 -2.32 15.87
N ARG A 68 -9.97 -1.50 16.58
CA ARG A 68 -10.72 -1.93 17.77
C ARG A 68 -11.71 -3.05 17.44
N ILE A 69 -12.48 -2.90 16.36
CA ILE A 69 -13.39 -3.94 15.86
C ILE A 69 -12.61 -5.23 15.55
N ALA A 70 -11.49 -5.13 14.81
CA ALA A 70 -10.67 -6.30 14.51
C ALA A 70 -10.15 -6.98 15.79
N ASN A 71 -9.68 -6.20 16.77
CA ASN A 71 -9.20 -6.70 18.05
C ASN A 71 -10.28 -7.45 18.85
N GLU A 72 -11.50 -6.91 18.92
CA GLU A 72 -12.64 -7.52 19.60
C GLU A 72 -13.10 -8.79 18.89
N GLU A 73 -13.33 -8.71 17.58
CA GLU A 73 -13.91 -9.81 16.81
C GLU A 73 -12.95 -11.00 16.65
N GLU A 74 -11.64 -10.75 16.62
CA GLU A 74 -10.61 -11.78 16.48
C GLU A 74 -9.97 -12.18 17.82
N GLY A 75 -10.33 -11.50 18.92
CA GLY A 75 -9.80 -11.78 20.25
C GLY A 75 -8.29 -11.57 20.36
N TRP A 76 -7.74 -10.50 19.75
CA TRP A 76 -6.30 -10.27 19.73
C TRP A 76 -5.72 -9.88 21.09
N GLY A 77 -6.54 -9.27 21.95
CA GLY A 77 -6.23 -9.02 23.36
C GLY A 77 -5.54 -7.70 23.65
N TYR A 78 -5.55 -6.73 22.73
CA TYR A 78 -5.08 -5.37 22.99
C TYR A 78 -6.09 -4.62 23.88
N GLY A 79 -5.62 -4.00 24.95
CA GLY A 79 -6.45 -3.21 25.87
C GLY A 79 -6.67 -1.77 25.39
N GLU A 80 -7.57 -1.06 26.07
CA GLU A 80 -7.91 0.34 25.72
C GLU A 80 -6.71 1.29 25.79
N GLU A 81 -5.72 1.00 26.64
CA GLU A 81 -4.46 1.74 26.71
C GLU A 81 -3.70 1.76 25.38
N THR A 82 -3.85 0.71 24.56
CA THR A 82 -3.23 0.64 23.23
C THR A 82 -3.90 1.62 22.27
N PHE A 83 -5.23 1.66 22.26
CA PHE A 83 -5.99 2.57 21.39
C PHE A 83 -5.81 4.03 21.81
N ASP A 84 -5.77 4.30 23.13
CA ASP A 84 -5.47 5.62 23.68
C ASP A 84 -4.06 6.09 23.29
N ALA A 85 -3.07 5.20 23.33
CA ALA A 85 -1.71 5.50 22.92
C ALA A 85 -1.63 5.80 21.41
N LEU A 86 -2.34 5.04 20.57
CA LEU A 86 -2.43 5.33 19.13
C LEU A 86 -3.10 6.68 18.87
N ALA A 87 -4.21 6.98 19.53
CA ALA A 87 -4.91 8.26 19.36
C ALA A 87 -4.01 9.45 19.70
N LYS A 88 -3.20 9.34 20.77
CA LYS A 88 -2.26 10.38 21.20
C LYS A 88 -1.04 10.53 20.31
N SER A 89 -0.62 9.45 19.64
CA SER A 89 0.60 9.42 18.81
C SER A 89 0.31 9.51 17.30
N ALA A 90 -0.94 9.80 16.93
CA ALA A 90 -1.37 9.84 15.55
C ALA A 90 -0.57 10.87 14.74
N PRO A 91 0.05 10.47 13.62
CA PRO A 91 0.78 11.40 12.76
C PRO A 91 -0.22 12.25 11.96
N GLU A 92 0.30 13.32 11.34
CA GLU A 92 -0.45 14.05 10.32
C GLU A 92 -0.83 13.12 9.16
N LEU A 93 -2.03 13.33 8.60
CA LEU A 93 -2.48 12.56 7.45
C LEU A 93 -1.52 12.76 6.27
N PRO A 94 -0.96 11.67 5.70
CA PRO A 94 0.02 11.79 4.65
C PRO A 94 -0.61 12.31 3.37
N LYS A 95 0.13 13.19 2.70
CA LYS A 95 -0.19 13.67 1.35
C LYS A 95 0.37 12.70 0.31
N GLY A 96 -0.28 12.63 -0.84
CA GLY A 96 0.16 11.81 -1.96
C GLY A 96 -0.87 10.74 -2.34
N ARG A 97 -1.01 10.52 -3.64
CA ARG A 97 -2.07 9.66 -4.21
C ARG A 97 -1.93 8.17 -3.89
N GLN A 98 -0.75 7.73 -3.50
CA GLN A 98 -0.43 6.32 -3.25
C GLN A 98 0.14 6.12 -1.84
N THR A 99 -0.19 7.04 -0.94
CA THR A 99 0.34 7.05 0.42
C THR A 99 -0.75 6.67 1.41
N PHE A 100 -0.47 5.71 2.27
CA PHE A 100 -1.39 5.16 3.25
C PHE A 100 -0.88 5.47 4.65
N LEU A 101 -1.79 5.90 5.52
CA LEU A 101 -1.55 5.85 6.96
C LEU A 101 -2.09 4.52 7.47
N THR A 102 -1.24 3.68 8.01
CA THR A 102 -1.61 2.33 8.45
C THR A 102 -1.00 2.05 9.81
N LEU A 103 -1.20 0.83 10.30
CA LEU A 103 -0.61 0.32 11.51
C LEU A 103 0.40 -0.78 11.17
N ARG A 104 1.53 -0.78 11.87
CA ARG A 104 2.34 -1.99 12.03
C ARG A 104 1.86 -2.69 13.29
N ILE A 105 1.30 -3.88 13.13
CA ILE A 105 0.79 -4.69 14.23
C ILE A 105 1.57 -6.00 14.21
N ARG A 106 2.31 -6.28 15.28
CA ARG A 106 3.11 -7.50 15.44
C ARG A 106 2.73 -8.19 16.73
N LYS A 107 2.65 -9.52 16.65
CA LYS A 107 2.44 -10.40 17.79
C LYS A 107 3.66 -11.31 17.96
N GLY A 108 3.95 -11.67 19.22
CA GLY A 108 5.04 -12.59 19.55
C GLY A 108 6.42 -12.08 19.18
N GLU A 109 7.42 -12.96 19.35
CA GLU A 109 8.82 -12.67 19.09
C GLU A 109 9.43 -13.73 18.17
N GLY A 110 10.43 -13.33 17.39
CA GLY A 110 11.15 -14.25 16.52
C GLY A 110 10.29 -14.87 15.42
N GLU A 111 10.68 -16.06 14.96
CA GLU A 111 9.98 -16.81 13.93
C GLU A 111 8.53 -17.15 14.30
N LYS A 112 8.28 -17.51 15.56
CA LYS A 112 6.92 -17.78 16.03
C LYS A 112 6.06 -16.52 16.04
N GLY A 113 6.65 -15.35 16.33
CA GLY A 113 5.95 -14.08 16.25
C GLY A 113 5.58 -13.72 14.81
N VAL A 114 6.49 -13.97 13.87
CA VAL A 114 6.28 -13.83 12.42
C VAL A 114 5.08 -14.68 11.98
N GLU A 115 5.02 -15.95 12.37
CA GLU A 115 3.87 -16.84 12.10
C GLU A 115 2.57 -16.33 12.73
N GLN A 116 2.60 -15.97 14.02
CA GLN A 116 1.41 -15.45 14.73
C GLN A 116 0.87 -14.17 14.11
N THR A 117 1.77 -13.27 13.70
CA THR A 117 1.42 -11.99 13.06
C THR A 117 0.79 -12.25 11.70
N PHE A 118 1.37 -13.15 10.91
CA PHE A 118 0.81 -13.56 9.63
C PHE A 118 -0.59 -14.16 9.78
N GLU A 119 -0.76 -15.15 10.65
CA GLU A 119 -2.05 -15.82 10.87
C GLU A 119 -3.13 -14.83 11.35
N MET A 120 -2.77 -13.97 12.30
CA MET A 120 -3.62 -12.91 12.83
C MET A 120 -4.17 -12.03 11.71
N HIS A 121 -3.30 -11.54 10.83
CA HIS A 121 -3.71 -10.70 9.70
C HIS A 121 -4.44 -11.47 8.61
N ALA A 122 -3.98 -12.67 8.25
CA ALA A 122 -4.61 -13.50 7.22
C ALA A 122 -6.06 -13.82 7.60
N ASN A 123 -6.32 -14.21 8.85
CA ASN A 123 -7.68 -14.46 9.34
C ASN A 123 -8.57 -13.22 9.23
N ARG A 124 -8.04 -12.03 9.57
CA ARG A 124 -8.80 -10.79 9.44
C ARG A 124 -9.09 -10.43 7.98
N ILE A 125 -8.11 -10.60 7.10
CA ILE A 125 -8.27 -10.38 5.65
C ILE A 125 -9.36 -11.30 5.09
N GLU A 126 -9.30 -12.59 5.45
CA GLU A 126 -10.30 -13.58 5.04
C GLU A 126 -11.69 -13.18 5.53
N ARG A 127 -11.82 -12.71 6.78
CA ARG A 127 -13.11 -12.27 7.34
C ARG A 127 -13.70 -11.07 6.60
N VAL A 128 -12.92 -10.01 6.36
CA VAL A 128 -13.46 -8.77 5.75
C VAL A 128 -13.61 -8.86 4.23
N ARG A 129 -12.92 -9.79 3.57
CA ARG A 129 -13.00 -9.97 2.11
C ARG A 129 -13.80 -11.19 1.68
N GLY A 130 -14.01 -12.16 2.58
CA GLY A 130 -14.64 -13.45 2.29
C GLY A 130 -13.74 -14.42 1.52
N PHE A 131 -12.51 -14.02 1.18
CA PHE A 131 -11.52 -14.88 0.53
C PHE A 131 -10.11 -14.37 0.83
N LEU A 132 -9.16 -15.30 0.84
CA LEU A 132 -7.74 -14.99 0.78
C LEU A 132 -7.30 -14.92 -0.69
N THR A 133 -6.24 -14.16 -0.96
CA THR A 133 -5.59 -14.32 -2.26
C THR A 133 -4.93 -15.70 -2.30
N ARG A 134 -4.83 -16.29 -3.48
CA ARG A 134 -4.20 -17.60 -3.68
C ARG A 134 -2.84 -17.76 -3.00
N ARG A 135 -2.05 -16.68 -2.97
CA ARG A 135 -0.73 -16.69 -2.33
C ARG A 135 -0.82 -16.67 -0.80
N LEU A 136 -1.85 -16.05 -0.20
CA LEU A 136 -2.13 -16.15 1.25
C LEU A 136 -2.63 -17.54 1.60
N ASP A 137 -3.46 -18.15 0.74
CA ASP A 137 -3.88 -19.54 0.92
C ASP A 137 -2.68 -20.49 0.93
N CYS A 138 -1.73 -20.31 0.01
CA CYS A 138 -0.51 -21.11 -0.02
C CYS A 138 0.32 -20.97 1.27
N LEU A 139 0.51 -19.74 1.75
CA LEU A 139 1.23 -19.45 3.00
C LEU A 139 0.50 -20.05 4.22
N LYS A 140 -0.81 -19.81 4.33
CA LYS A 140 -1.66 -20.32 5.41
C LYS A 140 -1.77 -21.84 5.41
N SER A 141 -1.68 -22.49 4.25
CA SER A 141 -1.70 -23.96 4.15
C SER A 141 -0.45 -24.66 4.68
N GLY A 142 0.59 -23.92 5.11
CA GLY A 142 1.83 -24.47 5.64
C GLY A 142 2.67 -25.24 4.60
N LYS A 143 2.28 -25.20 3.32
CA LYS A 143 3.00 -25.85 2.21
C LYS A 143 4.37 -25.24 1.97
N ASN A 144 4.62 -24.05 2.50
CA ASN A 144 5.87 -23.30 2.37
C ASN A 144 6.17 -22.62 3.71
N ARG A 145 7.46 -22.50 4.06
CA ARG A 145 7.87 -21.80 5.29
C ARG A 145 7.73 -20.29 5.10
N LEU A 146 7.21 -19.60 6.14
CA LEU A 146 7.16 -18.15 6.24
C LEU A 146 8.58 -17.64 6.55
N MET A 147 9.30 -17.11 5.55
CA MET A 147 10.57 -16.42 5.80
C MET A 147 10.37 -14.91 5.80
N GLY A 148 10.49 -14.29 6.98
CA GLY A 148 10.46 -12.84 7.16
C GLY A 148 11.85 -12.21 6.98
N HIS A 149 11.91 -11.01 6.40
CA HIS A 149 13.15 -10.23 6.24
C HIS A 149 13.70 -9.67 7.58
N ASP A 150 13.05 -9.96 8.71
CA ASP A 150 13.35 -9.40 10.02
C ASP A 150 13.06 -10.39 11.16
N THR A 151 13.13 -11.70 10.89
CA THR A 151 12.79 -12.74 11.87
C THR A 151 13.50 -12.54 13.20
N ASP A 152 14.78 -12.16 13.19
CA ASP A 152 15.58 -11.99 14.41
C ASP A 152 15.26 -10.72 15.21
N ASN A 153 14.65 -9.69 14.59
CA ASN A 153 14.22 -8.47 15.30
C ASN A 153 12.70 -8.34 15.42
N HIS A 154 11.95 -9.38 15.07
CA HIS A 154 10.49 -9.39 15.22
C HIS A 154 10.12 -9.32 16.70
N LYS A 155 9.43 -8.25 17.08
CA LYS A 155 8.94 -8.00 18.44
C LYS A 155 7.48 -7.55 18.41
N PRO A 156 6.70 -7.80 19.47
CA PRO A 156 5.34 -7.31 19.56
C PRO A 156 5.33 -5.79 19.50
N THR A 157 4.50 -5.23 18.64
CA THR A 157 4.34 -3.77 18.52
C THR A 157 2.99 -3.43 17.92
N VAL A 158 2.50 -2.24 18.26
CA VAL A 158 1.37 -1.60 17.60
C VAL A 158 1.75 -0.13 17.44
N GLU A 159 2.06 0.27 16.23
CA GLU A 159 2.52 1.64 15.94
C GLU A 159 2.00 2.14 14.60
N TRP A 160 1.94 3.45 14.45
CA TRP A 160 1.62 4.10 13.19
C TRP A 160 2.73 3.89 12.17
N ALA A 161 2.34 3.67 10.92
CA ALA A 161 3.24 3.59 9.79
C ALA A 161 2.68 4.35 8.58
N VAL A 162 3.57 5.00 7.83
CA VAL A 162 3.21 5.66 6.57
C VAL A 162 3.84 4.89 5.42
N VAL A 163 3.01 4.37 4.53
CA VAL A 163 3.44 3.56 3.38
C VAL A 163 3.19 4.33 2.10
N ASP A 164 4.25 4.66 1.38
CA ASP A 164 4.19 5.38 0.10
C ASP A 164 4.44 4.41 -1.07
N TYR A 165 3.38 3.81 -1.61
CA TYR A 165 3.46 2.79 -2.68
C TYR A 165 4.18 3.29 -3.94
N ALA A 166 4.14 4.59 -4.23
CA ALA A 166 4.84 5.15 -5.38
C ALA A 166 6.35 4.84 -5.30
N LYS A 167 6.92 4.86 -4.09
CA LYS A 167 8.34 4.54 -3.83
C LYS A 167 8.64 3.04 -3.82
N TYR A 168 7.63 2.19 -3.61
CA TYR A 168 7.79 0.74 -3.59
C TYR A 168 7.61 0.09 -4.96
N SER A 169 7.08 0.80 -5.96
CA SER A 169 6.88 0.28 -7.33
C SER A 169 8.17 -0.21 -8.02
N THR A 170 9.35 0.14 -7.50
CA THR A 170 10.65 -0.34 -7.98
C THR A 170 11.23 -1.52 -7.17
N MET A 171 10.62 -1.87 -6.04
CA MET A 171 11.05 -2.97 -5.16
C MET A 171 10.03 -4.09 -5.20
N TRP A 172 10.21 -4.99 -6.17
CA TRP A 172 9.31 -6.10 -6.48
C TRP A 172 9.11 -7.13 -5.34
N TYR A 173 9.79 -7.00 -4.18
CA TYR A 173 9.91 -8.11 -3.22
C TYR A 173 9.92 -7.75 -1.72
N THR A 174 9.66 -6.51 -1.31
CA THR A 174 9.72 -6.15 0.12
C THR A 174 8.53 -5.30 0.55
N PHE A 175 7.57 -5.96 1.18
CA PHE A 175 6.46 -5.34 1.91
C PHE A 175 6.34 -5.99 3.28
N THR A 176 5.60 -5.42 4.22
CA THR A 176 5.76 -5.70 5.65
C THR A 176 4.40 -5.95 6.32
N ASP A 177 4.34 -6.10 7.64
CA ASP A 177 3.09 -6.28 8.40
C ASP A 177 2.07 -5.16 8.12
N GLU A 178 2.57 -3.97 7.81
CA GLU A 178 1.82 -2.80 7.34
C GLU A 178 0.99 -3.08 6.10
N SER A 179 1.53 -3.84 5.14
CA SER A 179 0.82 -4.15 3.90
C SER A 179 -0.33 -5.11 4.15
N LEU A 180 -0.14 -6.10 5.02
CA LEU A 180 -1.25 -6.95 5.45
C LEU A 180 -2.31 -6.11 6.18
N THR A 181 -1.87 -5.15 6.99
CA THR A 181 -2.75 -4.22 7.69
C THR A 181 -3.54 -3.33 6.75
N ILE A 182 -2.91 -2.80 5.70
CA ILE A 182 -3.56 -2.02 4.64
C ILE A 182 -4.69 -2.84 3.99
N VAL A 183 -4.47 -4.13 3.70
CA VAL A 183 -5.45 -4.97 3.00
C VAL A 183 -6.80 -5.05 3.72
N TRP A 184 -6.80 -5.20 5.05
CA TRP A 184 -8.06 -5.27 5.79
C TRP A 184 -8.54 -3.90 6.31
N LEU A 185 -7.64 -2.96 6.62
CA LEU A 185 -8.03 -1.60 7.01
C LEU A 185 -8.71 -0.86 5.85
N TYR A 186 -8.24 -1.07 4.63
CA TYR A 186 -8.71 -0.38 3.42
C TYR A 186 -9.44 -1.31 2.45
N HIS A 187 -10.05 -2.38 2.95
CA HIS A 187 -10.65 -3.43 2.11
C HIS A 187 -11.65 -2.90 1.06
N GLU A 188 -12.36 -1.80 1.35
CA GLU A 188 -13.29 -1.11 0.44
C GLU A 188 -12.59 -0.46 -0.76
N HIS A 189 -11.34 -0.03 -0.58
CA HIS A 189 -10.54 0.65 -1.60
C HIS A 189 -9.67 -0.30 -2.41
N ILE A 190 -9.58 -1.56 -1.98
CA ILE A 190 -8.73 -2.59 -2.59
C ILE A 190 -9.64 -3.53 -3.37
N GLY A 191 -9.77 -3.25 -4.68
CA GLY A 191 -10.67 -3.95 -5.57
C GLY A 191 -10.48 -5.48 -5.62
N HIS A 192 -11.45 -6.18 -6.22
CA HIS A 192 -11.43 -7.63 -6.39
C HIS A 192 -10.36 -8.15 -7.36
N ASN A 193 -9.79 -7.27 -8.20
CA ASN A 193 -8.81 -7.65 -9.21
C ASN A 193 -7.39 -7.73 -8.66
N ALA A 194 -6.67 -8.75 -9.12
CA ALA A 194 -5.30 -9.12 -8.76
C ALA A 194 -4.22 -8.06 -9.11
N ASP A 195 -4.61 -6.92 -9.67
CA ASP A 195 -3.72 -5.84 -10.11
C ASP A 195 -3.43 -4.78 -9.03
N HIS A 196 -3.93 -4.97 -7.80
CA HIS A 196 -3.50 -4.13 -6.69
C HIS A 196 -2.18 -4.65 -6.10
N PRO A 197 -1.08 -3.87 -6.14
CA PRO A 197 0.20 -4.27 -5.53
C PRO A 197 0.09 -4.52 -4.02
N ALA A 198 -0.94 -3.98 -3.35
CA ALA A 198 -1.27 -4.30 -1.96
C ALA A 198 -1.70 -5.77 -1.76
N LEU A 199 -2.28 -6.41 -2.78
CA LEU A 199 -2.72 -7.81 -2.79
C LEU A 199 -1.67 -8.79 -3.32
N GLN A 200 -0.57 -8.28 -3.89
CA GLN A 200 0.64 -9.07 -4.21
C GLN A 200 1.52 -9.30 -2.97
N LEU A 201 0.86 -9.41 -1.81
CA LEU A 201 1.26 -9.88 -0.49
C LEU A 201 2.52 -9.38 0.17
N GLY A 202 2.29 -8.94 1.42
CA GLY A 202 3.29 -8.68 2.42
C GLY A 202 4.35 -9.77 2.49
N GLY A 203 5.59 -9.34 2.38
CA GLY A 203 6.75 -9.65 3.23
C GLY A 203 7.25 -11.04 3.47
N TYR A 204 6.42 -12.05 3.27
CA TYR A 204 6.80 -13.40 3.57
C TYR A 204 7.30 -14.01 2.26
N LYS A 205 8.60 -14.28 2.24
CA LYS A 205 9.20 -15.08 1.18
C LYS A 205 8.70 -16.51 1.39
N LEU A 206 8.13 -17.08 0.33
CA LEU A 206 7.84 -18.49 0.26
C LEU A 206 9.18 -19.22 0.11
N ASP A 207 9.52 -20.08 1.07
CA ASP A 207 10.55 -21.08 0.87
C ASP A 207 9.98 -22.20 -0.02
N ALA A 208 10.01 -21.98 -1.33
CA ALA A 208 9.47 -22.88 -2.35
C ALA A 208 10.55 -23.14 -3.41
N GLU A 209 10.67 -24.39 -3.87
CA GLU A 209 11.60 -24.76 -4.94
C GLU A 209 11.23 -24.04 -6.27
N PRO A 210 12.22 -23.59 -7.07
CA PRO A 210 11.96 -23.04 -8.40
C PRO A 210 11.16 -24.04 -9.25
N GLY A 211 9.92 -23.69 -9.61
CA GLY A 211 9.00 -24.56 -10.38
C GLY A 211 7.71 -24.95 -9.65
N GLU A 212 7.65 -24.81 -8.31
CA GLU A 212 6.41 -25.06 -7.58
C GLU A 212 5.29 -24.05 -7.88
N PHE A 213 5.63 -22.95 -8.56
CA PHE A 213 4.67 -21.94 -9.01
C PHE A 213 4.08 -22.24 -10.40
N GLU A 214 4.73 -23.09 -11.22
CA GLU A 214 4.26 -23.41 -12.57
C GLU A 214 2.96 -24.23 -12.55
N LYS A 215 2.79 -25.11 -11.56
CA LYS A 215 1.52 -25.85 -11.32
C LYS A 215 0.36 -24.94 -10.91
N TYR A 216 0.67 -23.68 -10.60
CA TYR A 216 -0.29 -22.68 -10.19
C TYR A 216 -0.54 -21.61 -11.27
N GLY A 217 0.01 -21.74 -12.47
CA GLY A 217 -0.22 -20.81 -13.57
C GLY A 217 0.54 -19.50 -13.40
N HIS A 218 0.94 -18.91 -14.53
CA HIS A 218 1.78 -17.73 -14.60
C HIS A 218 1.21 -16.57 -13.77
N PHE A 219 2.03 -16.05 -12.86
CA PHE A 219 1.89 -14.69 -12.36
C PHE A 219 2.30 -13.76 -13.51
N PRO A 220 1.45 -12.83 -13.95
CA PRO A 220 1.87 -11.76 -14.87
C PRO A 220 2.89 -10.83 -14.19
#